data_AF-A0AAV0WUN9-F1
#
_entry.id   AF-A0AAV0WUN9-F1
#
_cell.length_a   1.000
_cell.length_b   1.000
_cell.length_c   1.000
_cell.angle_alpha   90.00
_cell.angle_beta   90.00
_cell.angle_gamma   90.00
#
_symmetry.space_group_name_H-M   'P 1'
#
loop_
_entity.id
_entity.type
_entity.pdbx_description
1 polymer ?
#
loop_
_entity_poly.entity_id
_entity_poly.type
_entity_poly.pdbx_seq_one_letter_code
_entity_poly.pdbx_strand_id
1 'polypeptide(L)'
;MFFQHNFKFNDNLIEKKHLISFFEQDSKCNLRTAPKLTHSHIFPGPFEKMKVFLAAQVFSQSVAAGMETYLVSNKLESSSKATIDFIENMDKLFDIFNSSRRPTSKNFNRPFKQTKEQEDHLKYVHNFFTNLIIISKKEQTDVINRMKFINEKANCINDLDAILTQIPTDSDLDISTLFADKTPFQFKKTCPLSIGHVDYRNLEIPEQNAFIYVCGYIMSKFLTRHSCEICLEYAKTQKNLDPSFLLCFFKAYENAEKSTFGNLNMPHENFYNYVYSLESEFINSFPILSVEKGIGDKLKMRMLNIDYEHPCPNFDKDYLLNFFLRFRIYASIKFLNRHLVSEKKIKNRKLAILQHL
;
A
#
# COMPACT_ATOMS: atom_id res chain seq x y z
N MET A 1 9.33 5.84 -18.93
CA MET A 1 8.34 6.09 -19.99
C MET A 1 7.04 6.74 -19.47
N PHE A 2 6.23 6.07 -18.64
CA PHE A 2 4.95 6.61 -18.12
C PHE A 2 5.05 7.99 -17.45
N PHE A 3 6.17 8.23 -16.75
CA PHE A 3 6.42 9.53 -16.12
C PHE A 3 6.72 10.66 -17.12
N GLN A 4 7.15 10.35 -18.33
CA GLN A 4 7.63 11.28 -19.35
C GLN A 4 6.62 11.49 -20.49
N HIS A 5 5.83 10.47 -20.81
CA HIS A 5 4.90 10.44 -21.96
C HIS A 5 3.50 10.09 -21.49
N ASN A 6 2.51 10.43 -22.31
CA ASN A 6 1.13 9.95 -22.14
C ASN A 6 0.94 8.72 -23.02
N PHE A 7 0.09 7.78 -22.60
CA PHE A 7 -0.23 6.61 -23.42
C PHE A 7 -1.68 6.70 -23.88
N LYS A 8 -1.94 6.25 -25.10
CA LYS A 8 -3.29 6.09 -25.63
C LYS A 8 -3.49 4.65 -26.08
N PHE A 9 -4.58 4.04 -25.64
CA PHE A 9 -4.98 2.67 -26.00
C PHE A 9 -6.50 2.59 -26.07
N ASN A 10 -7.06 2.13 -27.21
CA ASN A 10 -8.51 2.04 -27.45
C ASN A 10 -9.26 3.32 -27.05
N ASP A 11 -8.78 4.47 -27.51
CA ASP A 11 -9.28 5.82 -27.19
C ASP A 11 -9.21 6.28 -25.72
N ASN A 12 -8.76 5.41 -24.83
CA ASN A 12 -8.48 5.79 -23.45
C ASN A 12 -7.10 6.43 -23.33
N LEU A 13 -7.05 7.55 -22.61
CA LEU A 13 -5.82 8.27 -22.31
C LEU A 13 -5.33 7.89 -20.91
N ILE A 14 -4.08 7.44 -20.83
CA ILE A 14 -3.41 7.02 -19.59
C ILE A 14 -2.37 8.09 -19.25
N GLU A 15 -2.57 8.74 -18.11
CA GLU A 15 -1.81 9.93 -17.75
C GLU A 15 -1.31 9.90 -16.31
N LYS A 16 -0.03 10.27 -16.14
CA LYS A 16 0.59 10.46 -14.82
C LYS A 16 -0.19 11.46 -13.94
N LYS A 17 -0.95 12.41 -14.52
CA LYS A 17 -1.67 13.44 -13.77
C LYS A 17 -2.63 12.85 -12.73
N HIS A 18 -3.28 11.73 -13.07
CA HIS A 18 -4.20 11.04 -12.15
C HIS A 18 -3.48 10.45 -10.94
N LEU A 19 -2.30 9.85 -11.16
CA LEU A 19 -1.44 9.35 -10.09
C LEU A 19 -0.89 10.48 -9.20
N ILE A 20 -0.55 11.64 -9.79
CA ILE A 20 -0.12 12.83 -9.03
C ILE A 20 -1.27 13.34 -8.15
N SER A 21 -2.45 13.55 -8.73
CA SER A 21 -3.64 14.01 -8.00
C SER A 21 -3.98 13.08 -6.83
N PHE A 22 -3.99 11.77 -7.09
CA PHE A 22 -4.17 10.77 -6.04
C PHE A 22 -3.13 10.91 -4.92
N PHE A 23 -1.84 10.98 -5.26
CA PHE A 23 -0.77 11.13 -4.28
C PHE A 23 -0.88 12.42 -3.47
N GLU A 24 -1.20 13.55 -4.10
CA GLU A 24 -1.33 14.86 -3.43
C GLU A 24 -2.49 14.90 -2.44
N GLN A 25 -3.57 14.16 -2.70
CA GLN A 25 -4.68 14.01 -1.78
C GLN A 25 -4.37 13.00 -0.66
N ASP A 26 -4.00 11.77 -1.02
CA ASP A 26 -3.69 10.68 -0.07
C ASP A 26 -2.52 11.01 0.86
N SER A 27 -1.54 11.79 0.42
CA SER A 27 -0.39 12.15 1.27
C SER A 27 -0.72 13.11 2.41
N LYS A 28 -1.83 13.86 2.30
CA LYS A 28 -2.33 14.77 3.35
C LYS A 28 -3.15 14.01 4.40
N CYS A 29 -3.73 12.89 4.02
CA CYS A 29 -4.48 12.02 4.92
C CYS A 29 -3.56 11.37 5.95
N ASN A 30 -4.09 11.23 7.17
CA ASN A 30 -3.36 10.57 8.24
C ASN A 30 -3.40 9.05 8.09
N LEU A 31 -4.60 8.55 7.73
CA LEU A 31 -4.81 7.17 7.33
C LEU A 31 -4.82 7.11 5.80
N ARG A 32 -3.70 6.62 5.28
CA ARG A 32 -3.45 6.58 3.84
C ARG A 32 -3.90 5.25 3.25
N THR A 33 -4.52 5.30 2.08
CA THR A 33 -4.88 4.13 1.27
C THR A 33 -3.64 3.52 0.60
N ALA A 34 -2.65 4.36 0.23
CA ALA A 34 -1.38 3.95 -0.35
C ALA A 34 -0.16 4.44 0.46
N PRO A 35 0.04 3.97 1.71
CA PRO A 35 1.03 4.53 2.65
C PRO A 35 2.50 4.36 2.23
N LYS A 36 2.77 3.43 1.30
CA LYS A 36 4.12 3.19 0.76
C LYS A 36 4.51 4.20 -0.31
N LEU A 37 3.53 4.85 -0.95
CA LEU A 37 3.79 5.84 -1.99
C LEU A 37 4.34 7.13 -1.35
N THR A 38 5.48 7.59 -1.84
CA THR A 38 6.19 8.79 -1.34
C THR A 38 6.56 9.73 -2.48
N HIS A 39 7.06 10.93 -2.15
CA HIS A 39 7.50 11.90 -3.16
C HIS A 39 8.53 11.31 -4.14
N SER A 40 9.49 10.51 -3.67
CA SER A 40 10.50 9.86 -4.53
C SER A 40 9.90 8.89 -5.55
N HIS A 41 8.68 8.39 -5.34
CA HIS A 41 7.98 7.55 -6.31
C HIS A 41 7.41 8.38 -7.46
N ILE A 42 6.88 9.57 -7.14
CA ILE A 42 6.20 10.44 -8.11
C ILE A 42 7.21 11.35 -8.84
N PHE A 43 8.25 11.77 -8.14
CA PHE A 43 9.27 12.70 -8.59
C PHE A 43 10.67 12.16 -8.27
N PRO A 44 11.09 11.03 -8.88
CA PRO A 44 12.38 10.43 -8.62
C PRO A 44 13.54 11.29 -9.15
N GLY A 45 14.55 11.49 -8.31
CA GLY A 45 15.85 12.03 -8.69
C GLY A 45 16.66 11.05 -9.56
N PRO A 46 17.84 11.47 -10.08
CA PRO A 46 18.63 10.66 -11.01
C PRO A 46 18.95 9.24 -10.51
N PHE A 47 19.44 9.10 -9.28
CA PHE A 47 19.76 7.80 -8.68
C PHE A 47 18.51 7.01 -8.27
N GLU A 48 17.41 7.70 -7.97
CA GLU A 48 16.14 7.06 -7.60
C GLU A 48 15.48 6.40 -8.80
N LYS A 49 15.67 6.94 -10.02
CA LYS A 49 15.19 6.32 -11.26
C LYS A 49 15.75 4.92 -11.51
N MET A 50 16.91 4.59 -10.94
CA MET A 50 17.52 3.26 -11.06
C MET A 50 16.95 2.25 -10.05
N LYS A 51 16.16 2.70 -9.06
CA LYS A 51 15.60 1.83 -8.03
C LYS A 51 14.31 1.18 -8.53
N VAL A 52 14.42 -0.04 -9.05
CA VAL A 52 13.28 -0.85 -9.51
C VAL A 52 12.17 -0.93 -8.45
N PHE A 53 12.56 -1.00 -7.17
CA PHE A 53 11.63 -0.97 -6.04
C PHE A 53 10.64 0.21 -6.08
N LEU A 54 11.08 1.42 -6.44
CA LEU A 54 10.19 2.59 -6.52
C LEU A 54 9.19 2.42 -7.66
N ALA A 55 9.63 1.90 -8.81
CA ALA A 55 8.75 1.64 -9.94
C ALA A 55 7.72 0.54 -9.61
N ALA A 56 8.17 -0.58 -9.05
CA ALA A 56 7.30 -1.69 -8.66
C ALA A 56 6.24 -1.27 -7.64
N GLN A 57 6.56 -0.36 -6.71
CA GLN A 57 5.56 0.15 -5.76
C GLN A 57 4.53 1.10 -6.41
N VAL A 58 4.95 1.92 -7.39
CA VAL A 58 4.03 2.75 -8.17
C VAL A 58 3.02 1.88 -8.92
N PHE A 59 3.52 0.85 -9.60
CA PHE A 59 2.71 -0.07 -10.41
C PHE A 59 2.18 -1.26 -9.61
N SER A 60 1.75 -1.02 -8.36
CA SER A 60 1.26 -2.10 -7.50
C SER A 60 -0.26 -2.13 -7.43
N GLN A 61 -0.86 -3.32 -7.26
CA GLN A 61 -2.30 -3.45 -7.02
C GLN A 61 -2.77 -2.65 -5.79
N SER A 62 -1.91 -2.46 -4.79
CA SER A 62 -2.24 -1.61 -3.65
C SER A 62 -2.41 -0.13 -4.00
N VAL A 63 -1.67 0.39 -4.99
CA VAL A 63 -1.85 1.76 -5.50
C VAL A 63 -3.11 1.83 -6.36
N ALA A 64 -3.34 0.84 -7.24
CA ALA A 64 -4.57 0.75 -8.04
C ALA A 64 -5.82 0.73 -7.15
N ALA A 65 -5.86 -0.11 -6.11
CA ALA A 65 -6.96 -0.19 -5.16
C ALA A 65 -7.22 1.14 -4.41
N GLY A 66 -6.15 1.85 -4.03
CA GLY A 66 -6.27 3.17 -3.42
C GLY A 66 -6.87 4.19 -4.39
N MET A 67 -6.39 4.21 -5.64
CA MET A 67 -6.94 5.08 -6.68
C MET A 67 -8.40 4.73 -7.01
N GLU A 68 -8.77 3.46 -7.09
CA GLU A 68 -10.15 3.02 -7.33
C GLU A 68 -11.08 3.48 -6.20
N THR A 69 -10.62 3.40 -4.95
CA THR A 69 -11.36 3.93 -3.79
C THR A 69 -11.64 5.43 -3.93
N TYR A 70 -10.65 6.20 -4.36
CA TYR A 70 -10.80 7.65 -4.60
C TYR A 70 -11.69 7.95 -5.81
N LEU A 71 -11.63 7.14 -6.86
CA LEU A 71 -12.51 7.25 -8.02
C LEU A 71 -13.98 7.06 -7.61
N VAL A 72 -14.29 5.96 -6.93
CA VAL A 72 -15.67 5.67 -6.47
C VAL A 72 -16.16 6.69 -5.44
N SER A 73 -15.23 7.26 -4.65
CA SER A 73 -15.54 8.36 -3.71
C SER A 73 -15.68 9.74 -4.39
N ASN A 74 -15.67 9.81 -5.73
CA ASN A 74 -15.72 11.05 -6.52
C ASN A 74 -14.58 12.05 -6.20
N LYS A 75 -13.44 11.56 -5.70
CA LYS A 75 -12.22 12.34 -5.43
C LYS A 75 -11.22 12.31 -6.60
N LEU A 76 -11.44 11.42 -7.57
CA LEU A 76 -10.72 11.37 -8.85
C LEU A 76 -11.73 11.40 -10.00
N GLU A 77 -11.30 11.96 -11.14
CA GLU A 77 -12.08 12.02 -12.38
C GLU A 77 -12.29 10.62 -12.98
N SER A 78 -13.40 10.41 -13.70
CA SER A 78 -13.69 9.15 -14.41
C SER A 78 -12.62 8.76 -15.43
N SER A 79 -11.95 9.75 -16.04
CA SER A 79 -10.79 9.58 -16.92
C SER A 79 -9.61 8.85 -16.25
N SER A 80 -9.54 8.86 -14.92
CA SER A 80 -8.49 8.16 -14.17
C SER A 80 -8.58 6.64 -14.27
N LYS A 81 -9.75 6.08 -14.61
CA LYS A 81 -9.98 4.63 -14.66
C LYS A 81 -8.98 3.92 -15.58
N ALA A 82 -8.72 4.47 -16.76
CA ALA A 82 -7.72 3.93 -17.68
C ALA A 82 -6.32 3.83 -17.06
N THR A 83 -5.94 4.81 -16.23
CA THR A 83 -4.66 4.80 -15.52
C THR A 83 -4.62 3.78 -14.39
N ILE A 84 -5.75 3.59 -13.69
CA ILE A 84 -5.89 2.57 -12.63
C ILE A 84 -5.75 1.17 -13.25
N ASP A 85 -6.48 0.91 -14.32
CA ASP A 85 -6.43 -0.37 -15.03
C ASP A 85 -5.03 -0.63 -15.59
N PHE A 86 -4.36 0.39 -16.13
CA PHE A 86 -2.97 0.25 -16.56
C PHE A 86 -2.04 -0.15 -15.40
N ILE A 87 -2.14 0.50 -14.24
CA ILE A 87 -1.34 0.19 -13.04
C ILE A 87 -1.58 -1.26 -12.60
N GLU A 88 -2.84 -1.69 -12.53
CA GLU A 88 -3.21 -3.05 -12.13
C GLU A 88 -2.70 -4.11 -13.13
N ASN A 89 -2.84 -3.85 -14.42
CA ASN A 89 -2.38 -4.79 -15.46
C ASN A 89 -0.85 -4.92 -15.48
N MET A 90 -0.12 -3.84 -15.19
CA MET A 90 1.34 -3.89 -15.03
C MET A 90 1.76 -4.66 -13.76
N ASP A 91 1.03 -4.56 -12.65
CA ASP A 91 1.28 -5.36 -11.43
C ASP A 91 1.11 -6.86 -11.73
N LYS A 92 0.00 -7.25 -12.39
CA LYS A 92 -0.25 -8.64 -12.80
C LYS A 92 0.85 -9.18 -13.72
N LEU A 93 1.28 -8.37 -14.69
CA LEU A 93 2.37 -8.75 -15.60
C LEU A 93 3.68 -8.95 -14.83
N PHE A 94 4.02 -8.02 -13.94
CA PHE A 94 5.22 -8.11 -13.12
C PHE A 94 5.17 -9.33 -12.19
N ASP A 95 4.01 -9.64 -11.61
CA ASP A 95 3.82 -10.80 -10.74
C ASP A 95 3.99 -12.14 -11.48
N ILE A 96 3.52 -12.25 -12.72
CA ILE A 96 3.74 -13.45 -13.56
C ILE A 96 5.24 -13.70 -13.74
N PHE A 97 5.97 -12.66 -14.13
CA PHE A 97 7.42 -12.75 -14.42
C PHE A 97 8.30 -12.80 -13.16
N ASN A 98 7.76 -12.41 -12.01
CA ASN A 98 8.46 -12.43 -10.71
C ASN A 98 7.73 -13.32 -9.70
N SER A 99 7.32 -14.50 -10.18
CA SER A 99 6.53 -15.47 -9.42
C SER A 99 7.35 -16.23 -8.37
N SER A 100 6.68 -16.69 -7.32
CA SER A 100 7.31 -17.43 -6.21
C SER A 100 6.39 -18.47 -5.58
N ARG A 101 6.96 -19.52 -4.98
CA ARG A 101 6.24 -20.63 -4.32
C ARG A 101 5.85 -20.31 -2.87
N ARG A 102 5.36 -19.10 -2.59
CA ARG A 102 4.99 -18.71 -1.22
C ARG A 102 3.53 -19.07 -0.91
N PRO A 103 3.23 -19.59 0.31
CA PRO A 103 1.87 -19.72 0.78
C PRO A 103 1.18 -18.34 0.73
N THR A 104 -0.10 -18.29 0.35
CA THR A 104 -0.91 -17.05 0.25
C THR A 104 -0.48 -16.05 -0.85
N SER A 105 0.39 -16.43 -1.78
CA SER A 105 0.69 -15.62 -2.96
C SER A 105 -0.56 -15.29 -3.77
N LYS A 106 -0.59 -14.08 -4.34
CA LYS A 106 -1.56 -13.65 -5.36
C LYS A 106 -1.61 -14.68 -6.50
N ASN A 107 -2.76 -14.81 -7.16
CA ASN A 107 -2.94 -15.75 -8.27
C ASN A 107 -1.85 -15.59 -9.34
N PHE A 108 -1.60 -14.35 -9.80
CA PHE A 108 -0.57 -14.06 -10.81
C PHE A 108 0.87 -14.17 -10.30
N ASN A 109 1.11 -14.16 -8.98
CA ASN A 109 2.46 -14.36 -8.41
C ASN A 109 2.81 -15.85 -8.23
N ARG A 110 1.87 -16.76 -8.49
CA ARG A 110 2.17 -18.21 -8.49
C ARG A 110 3.00 -18.56 -9.73
N PRO A 111 3.82 -19.62 -9.67
CA PRO A 111 4.58 -20.07 -10.82
C PRO A 111 3.71 -20.19 -12.06
N PHE A 112 4.27 -19.83 -13.22
CA PHE A 112 3.56 -19.93 -14.48
C PHE A 112 3.16 -21.38 -14.74
N LYS A 113 1.86 -21.62 -14.88
CA LYS A 113 1.26 -22.94 -15.15
C LYS A 113 0.43 -22.95 -16.42
N GLN A 114 0.52 -21.87 -17.22
CA GLN A 114 -0.31 -21.67 -18.40
C GLN A 114 -1.80 -21.83 -18.08
N THR A 115 -2.23 -21.28 -16.95
CA THR A 115 -3.67 -21.23 -16.66
C THR A 115 -4.35 -20.29 -17.65
N LYS A 116 -5.64 -20.52 -17.91
CA LYS A 116 -6.43 -19.64 -18.80
C LYS A 116 -6.31 -18.16 -18.41
N GLU A 117 -6.34 -17.85 -17.12
CA GLU A 117 -6.17 -16.48 -16.60
C GLU A 117 -4.80 -15.88 -16.93
N GLN A 118 -3.72 -16.66 -16.79
CA GLN A 118 -2.37 -16.22 -17.14
C GLN A 118 -2.24 -16.01 -18.65
N GLU A 119 -2.76 -16.94 -19.45
CA GLU A 119 -2.72 -16.87 -20.92
C GLU A 119 -3.54 -15.69 -21.47
N ASP A 120 -4.77 -15.51 -20.99
CA ASP A 120 -5.65 -14.41 -21.39
C ASP A 120 -5.03 -13.05 -21.02
N HIS A 121 -4.41 -12.94 -19.83
CA HIS A 121 -3.71 -11.73 -19.42
C HIS A 121 -2.48 -11.43 -20.30
N LEU A 122 -1.68 -12.44 -20.64
CA LEU A 122 -0.53 -12.27 -21.53
C LEU A 122 -0.96 -11.86 -22.95
N LYS A 123 -2.04 -12.45 -23.49
CA LYS A 123 -2.63 -12.02 -24.77
C LYS A 123 -3.13 -10.58 -24.72
N TYR A 124 -3.80 -10.19 -23.63
CA TYR A 124 -4.23 -8.81 -23.42
C TYR A 124 -3.04 -7.85 -23.40
N VAL A 125 -1.98 -8.17 -22.63
CA VAL A 125 -0.79 -7.34 -22.51
C VAL A 125 -0.05 -7.24 -23.85
N HIS A 126 0.04 -8.33 -24.61
CA HIS A 126 0.60 -8.32 -25.95
C HIS A 126 -0.20 -7.37 -26.85
N ASN A 127 -1.52 -7.52 -26.91
CA ASN A 127 -2.41 -6.63 -27.66
C ASN A 127 -2.28 -5.16 -27.20
N PHE A 128 -2.14 -4.92 -25.90
CA PHE A 128 -1.95 -3.60 -25.33
C PHE A 128 -0.68 -2.94 -25.87
N PHE A 129 0.47 -3.63 -25.78
CA PHE A 129 1.75 -3.07 -26.24
C PHE A 129 1.84 -2.94 -27.76
N THR A 130 1.22 -3.85 -28.52
CA THR A 130 1.18 -3.78 -29.99
C THR A 130 0.37 -2.59 -30.51
N ASN A 131 -0.71 -2.22 -29.81
CA ASN A 131 -1.58 -1.11 -30.20
C ASN A 131 -1.38 0.16 -29.36
N LEU A 132 -0.29 0.24 -28.58
CA LEU A 132 -0.01 1.36 -27.69
C LEU A 132 0.45 2.58 -28.50
N ILE A 133 -0.21 3.72 -28.34
CA ILE A 133 0.28 4.99 -28.90
C ILE A 133 0.96 5.77 -27.78
N ILE A 134 2.15 6.31 -28.04
CA ILE A 134 2.95 7.00 -27.02
C ILE A 134 3.09 8.46 -27.39
N ILE A 135 2.37 9.32 -26.67
CA ILE A 135 2.28 10.75 -26.97
C ILE A 135 3.35 11.52 -26.18
N SER A 136 4.21 12.24 -26.90
CA SER A 136 5.16 13.18 -26.31
C SER A 136 4.44 14.35 -25.63
N LYS A 137 4.72 14.61 -24.36
CA LYS A 137 4.13 15.76 -23.65
C LYS A 137 4.55 17.11 -24.24
N LYS A 138 5.72 17.17 -24.89
CA LYS A 138 6.26 18.40 -25.49
C LYS A 138 5.74 18.61 -26.91
N GLU A 139 5.84 17.57 -27.73
CA GLU A 139 5.57 17.66 -29.17
C GLU A 139 4.12 17.29 -29.52
N GLN A 140 3.39 16.65 -28.60
CA GLN A 140 2.04 16.08 -28.83
C GLN A 140 1.97 15.12 -30.03
N THR A 141 3.11 14.50 -30.37
CA THR A 141 3.27 13.54 -31.46
C THR A 141 3.44 12.12 -30.92
N ASP A 142 3.08 11.14 -31.74
CA ASP A 142 3.40 9.75 -31.48
C ASP A 142 4.91 9.51 -31.61
N VAL A 143 5.49 8.96 -30.55
CA VAL A 143 6.92 8.67 -30.43
C VAL A 143 7.20 7.19 -30.17
N ILE A 144 6.26 6.29 -30.49
CA ILE A 144 6.45 4.83 -30.34
C ILE A 144 7.74 4.33 -31.02
N ASN A 145 8.08 4.86 -32.20
CA ASN A 145 9.30 4.51 -32.93
C ASN A 145 10.60 4.81 -32.16
N ARG A 146 10.56 5.70 -31.16
CA ARG A 146 11.69 6.03 -30.28
C ARG A 146 11.83 5.03 -29.12
N MET A 147 10.87 4.14 -28.90
CA MET A 147 10.77 3.25 -27.74
C MET A 147 11.31 1.84 -28.05
N LYS A 148 12.56 1.61 -27.67
CA LYS A 148 13.31 0.38 -28.00
C LYS A 148 12.81 -0.90 -27.34
N PHE A 149 11.95 -0.83 -26.32
CA PHE A 149 11.51 -1.99 -25.54
C PHE A 149 10.17 -2.57 -25.98
N ILE A 150 9.43 -1.88 -26.86
CA ILE A 150 8.15 -2.34 -27.44
C ILE A 150 8.37 -2.88 -28.86
N ASN A 151 9.39 -2.36 -29.57
CA ASN A 151 9.69 -2.76 -30.94
C ASN A 151 10.24 -4.20 -30.98
N GLU A 152 10.12 -4.89 -32.12
CA GLU A 152 10.59 -6.28 -32.39
C GLU A 152 12.08 -6.51 -32.07
N LYS A 153 12.86 -5.43 -31.91
CA LYS A 153 14.26 -5.44 -31.44
C LYS A 153 14.39 -5.44 -29.91
N ALA A 154 13.31 -5.59 -29.16
CA ALA A 154 13.33 -5.77 -27.72
C ALA A 154 13.79 -7.20 -27.41
N ASN A 155 14.98 -7.33 -26.82
CA ASN A 155 15.66 -8.60 -26.50
C ASN A 155 14.84 -9.59 -25.65
N CYS A 156 13.63 -9.26 -25.19
CA CYS A 156 12.87 -10.11 -24.28
C CYS A 156 11.78 -10.95 -24.96
N ILE A 157 11.28 -10.59 -26.15
CA ILE A 157 10.11 -11.28 -26.75
C ILE A 157 10.54 -12.60 -27.43
N ASN A 158 11.57 -12.55 -28.28
CA ASN A 158 12.03 -13.75 -29.00
C ASN A 158 12.71 -14.78 -28.07
N ASP A 159 13.34 -14.30 -26.99
CA ASP A 159 13.97 -15.19 -26.00
C ASP A 159 12.92 -15.88 -25.12
N LEU A 160 11.79 -15.23 -24.84
CA LEU A 160 10.75 -15.80 -23.96
C LEU A 160 9.98 -16.94 -24.64
N ASP A 161 9.62 -16.81 -25.93
CA ASP A 161 8.90 -17.85 -26.67
C ASP A 161 9.74 -19.14 -26.82
N ALA A 162 11.05 -18.99 -27.05
CA ALA A 162 11.98 -20.12 -27.15
C ALA A 162 12.28 -20.77 -25.78
N ILE A 163 12.33 -19.99 -24.70
CA ILE A 163 12.58 -20.50 -23.35
C ILE A 163 11.35 -21.21 -22.81
N LEU A 164 10.15 -20.63 -22.95
CA LEU A 164 8.91 -21.21 -22.42
C LEU A 164 8.50 -22.51 -23.13
N THR A 165 8.92 -22.71 -24.38
CA THR A 165 8.68 -23.95 -25.13
C THR A 165 9.65 -25.09 -24.79
N GLN A 166 10.70 -24.83 -24.01
CA GLN A 166 11.79 -25.80 -23.76
C GLN A 166 12.00 -26.18 -22.29
N ILE A 167 11.22 -25.68 -21.33
CA ILE A 167 11.45 -26.00 -19.91
C ILE A 167 10.90 -27.40 -19.57
N PRO A 168 11.75 -28.38 -19.19
CA PRO A 168 11.28 -29.63 -18.62
C PRO A 168 10.71 -29.37 -17.21
N THR A 169 9.57 -29.97 -16.92
CA THR A 169 8.99 -30.02 -15.58
C THR A 169 9.84 -30.89 -14.68
N ASP A 170 10.78 -30.28 -13.95
CA ASP A 170 11.07 -30.58 -12.54
C ASP A 170 12.40 -29.95 -12.14
N SER A 171 12.36 -29.19 -11.06
CA SER A 171 13.45 -29.15 -10.08
C SER A 171 13.00 -28.29 -8.90
N ASP A 172 12.81 -28.97 -7.78
CA ASP A 172 12.75 -28.35 -6.47
C ASP A 172 14.16 -27.93 -6.09
N LEU A 173 14.42 -26.62 -6.04
CA LEU A 173 15.53 -26.08 -5.27
C LEU A 173 15.07 -24.94 -4.38
N ASP A 174 15.23 -25.20 -3.09
CA ASP A 174 14.95 -24.33 -1.97
C ASP A 174 16.12 -23.34 -1.81
N ILE A 175 15.85 -22.03 -1.81
CA ILE A 175 16.88 -21.01 -1.55
C ILE A 175 16.42 -20.13 -0.40
N SER A 176 17.11 -20.32 0.73
CA SER A 176 16.97 -19.59 1.98
C SER A 176 17.36 -18.11 1.85
N THR A 177 16.53 -17.24 2.44
CA THR A 177 16.72 -15.80 2.62
C THR A 177 17.83 -15.43 3.60
N LEU A 178 18.55 -14.34 3.32
CA LEU A 178 19.34 -13.59 4.31
C LEU A 178 18.98 -12.09 4.22
N PHE A 179 18.44 -11.53 5.31
CA PHE A 179 18.47 -10.09 5.58
C PHE A 179 19.13 -9.87 6.94
N ALA A 180 20.03 -8.88 7.02
CA ALA A 180 20.65 -8.46 8.27
C ALA A 180 20.05 -7.13 8.74
N ASP A 181 19.60 -7.11 10.00
CA ASP A 181 19.18 -5.92 10.74
C ASP A 181 20.39 -5.18 11.33
N LYS A 182 20.49 -3.86 11.11
CA LYS A 182 21.14 -2.92 12.06
C LYS A 182 20.58 -1.51 11.94
N THR A 183 20.17 -0.92 13.06
CA THR A 183 20.05 0.55 13.25
C THR A 183 20.79 0.96 14.52
N PRO A 184 21.63 2.01 14.48
CA PRO A 184 22.03 2.71 15.70
C PRO A 184 21.87 4.23 15.54
N PHE A 185 20.85 4.82 16.17
CA PHE A 185 20.85 6.27 16.42
C PHE A 185 20.22 6.60 17.78
N GLN A 186 20.93 7.39 18.59
CA GLN A 186 20.41 8.04 19.80
C GLN A 186 19.99 9.47 19.47
N PHE A 187 18.79 9.87 19.89
CA PHE A 187 18.26 11.23 19.69
C PHE A 187 18.43 12.08 20.96
N LYS A 188 18.87 13.34 20.79
CA LYS A 188 18.95 14.34 21.86
C LYS A 188 17.54 14.80 22.27
N LYS A 189 17.30 14.87 23.59
CA LYS A 189 16.13 15.48 24.21
C LYS A 189 16.24 16.99 24.10
N THR A 190 15.34 17.61 23.34
CA THR A 190 14.67 18.91 23.57
C THR A 190 14.25 19.51 22.22
N CYS A 191 13.01 19.23 21.81
CA CYS A 191 12.21 20.14 21.00
C CYS A 191 10.74 19.73 21.19
N PRO A 192 9.84 20.61 21.66
CA PRO A 192 8.41 20.31 21.65
C PRO A 192 8.00 20.10 20.20
N LEU A 193 7.60 18.87 19.86
CA LEU A 193 7.03 18.59 18.54
C LEU A 193 5.71 19.35 18.47
N SER A 194 5.61 20.31 17.54
CA SER A 194 4.32 20.89 17.17
C SER A 194 3.48 19.78 16.56
N ILE A 195 2.47 19.34 17.31
CA ILE A 195 1.54 18.30 16.87
C ILE A 195 0.38 19.01 16.20
N GLY A 196 0.23 18.81 14.90
CA GLY A 196 -0.91 19.33 14.16
C GLY A 196 -2.22 18.80 14.75
N HIS A 197 -3.24 19.66 14.82
CA HIS A 197 -4.60 19.25 15.12
C HIS A 197 -5.09 18.36 13.96
N VAL A 198 -5.04 17.04 14.16
CA VAL A 198 -5.75 16.12 13.29
C VAL A 198 -6.97 15.64 14.05
N ASP A 199 -8.13 16.14 13.63
CA ASP A 199 -9.42 15.72 14.15
C ASP A 199 -9.92 14.52 13.32
N TYR A 200 -9.79 13.31 13.86
CA TYR A 200 -10.25 12.07 13.20
C TYR A 200 -11.70 11.73 13.54
N ARG A 201 -12.43 12.58 14.25
CA ARG A 201 -13.84 12.31 14.60
C ARG A 201 -14.73 12.28 13.36
N ASN A 202 -14.33 13.01 12.31
CA ASN A 202 -15.03 13.09 11.02
C ASN A 202 -14.08 12.65 9.89
N LEU A 203 -13.97 11.33 9.68
CA LEU A 203 -13.21 10.79 8.54
C LEU A 203 -14.00 10.95 7.25
N GLU A 204 -13.33 11.41 6.18
CA GLU A 204 -13.91 11.27 4.85
C GLU A 204 -13.95 9.79 4.43
N ILE A 205 -14.80 9.44 3.46
CA ILE A 205 -14.99 8.04 2.98
C ILE A 205 -13.65 7.31 2.74
N PRO A 206 -12.63 7.88 2.06
CA PRO A 206 -11.35 7.20 1.87
C PRO A 206 -10.59 6.92 3.17
N GLU A 207 -10.66 7.83 4.14
CA GLU A 207 -9.99 7.67 5.44
C GLU A 207 -10.74 6.69 6.34
N GLN A 208 -12.08 6.67 6.27
CA GLN A 208 -12.92 5.65 6.93
C GLN A 208 -12.60 4.25 6.38
N ASN A 209 -12.50 4.14 5.05
CA ASN A 209 -12.07 2.91 4.37
C ASN A 209 -10.66 2.47 4.81
N ALA A 210 -9.73 3.41 4.93
CA ALA A 210 -8.39 3.14 5.43
C ALA A 210 -8.40 2.70 6.91
N PHE A 211 -9.27 3.29 7.73
CA PHE A 211 -9.41 2.93 9.14
C PHE A 211 -9.98 1.52 9.33
N ILE A 212 -10.97 1.12 8.52
CA ILE A 212 -11.51 -0.25 8.54
C ILE A 212 -10.44 -1.27 8.16
N TYR A 213 -9.62 -0.96 7.13
CA TYR A 213 -8.49 -1.79 6.78
C TYR A 213 -7.45 -1.91 7.92
N VAL A 214 -7.24 -0.83 8.69
CA VAL A 214 -6.41 -0.85 9.91
C VAL A 214 -7.03 -1.74 11.00
N CYS A 215 -8.35 -1.70 11.21
CA CYS A 215 -9.04 -2.59 12.15
C CYS A 215 -8.80 -4.06 11.80
N GLY A 216 -8.97 -4.42 10.52
CA GLY A 216 -8.66 -5.77 10.03
C GLY A 216 -7.20 -6.18 10.26
N TYR A 217 -6.26 -5.25 10.07
CA TYR A 217 -4.84 -5.48 10.37
C TYR A 217 -4.57 -5.70 11.87
N ILE A 218 -5.17 -4.89 12.74
CA ILE A 218 -5.04 -5.06 14.20
C ILE A 218 -5.61 -6.43 14.61
N MET A 219 -6.78 -6.83 14.09
CA MET A 219 -7.36 -8.14 14.33
C MET A 219 -6.43 -9.27 13.84
N SER A 220 -5.84 -9.13 12.65
CA SER A 220 -4.84 -10.09 12.15
C SER A 220 -3.65 -10.26 13.09
N LYS A 221 -3.16 -9.17 13.70
CA LYS A 221 -2.05 -9.20 14.66
C LYS A 221 -2.44 -9.77 16.02
N PHE A 222 -3.69 -9.67 16.40
CA PHE A 222 -4.21 -10.41 17.54
C PHE A 222 -4.25 -11.91 17.25
N LEU A 223 -4.79 -12.31 16.08
CA LEU A 223 -4.93 -13.72 15.70
C LEU A 223 -3.62 -14.48 15.59
N THR A 224 -2.48 -13.80 15.35
CA THR A 224 -1.16 -14.45 15.40
C THR A 224 -0.78 -14.96 16.81
N ARG A 225 -1.44 -14.47 17.86
CA ARG A 225 -1.21 -14.87 19.25
C ARG A 225 -2.32 -15.80 19.77
N HIS A 226 -3.56 -15.61 19.32
CA HIS A 226 -4.69 -16.44 19.72
C HIS A 226 -5.65 -16.68 18.55
N SER A 227 -5.77 -17.93 18.12
CA SER A 227 -6.54 -18.33 16.93
C SER A 227 -7.54 -19.45 17.25
N CYS A 228 -8.50 -19.20 18.14
CA CYS A 228 -9.63 -20.10 18.35
C CYS A 228 -10.74 -19.86 17.31
N GLU A 229 -11.65 -20.83 17.15
CA GLU A 229 -12.78 -20.78 16.21
C GLU A 229 -13.63 -19.52 16.40
N ILE A 230 -14.01 -19.18 17.64
CA ILE A 230 -14.78 -17.97 17.97
C ILE A 230 -14.09 -16.71 17.44
N CYS A 231 -12.78 -16.58 17.64
CA CYS A 231 -12.02 -15.42 17.15
C CYS A 231 -11.89 -15.39 15.63
N LEU A 232 -11.76 -16.55 14.98
CA LEU A 232 -11.68 -16.65 13.52
C LEU A 232 -13.02 -16.27 12.86
N GLU A 233 -14.14 -16.75 13.41
CA GLU A 233 -15.48 -16.37 12.95
C GLU A 233 -15.77 -14.89 13.20
N TYR A 234 -15.42 -14.39 14.39
CA TYR A 234 -15.56 -12.99 14.76
C TYR A 234 -14.73 -12.06 13.85
N ALA A 235 -13.57 -12.52 13.38
CA ALA A 235 -12.72 -11.78 12.44
C ALA A 235 -13.23 -11.80 10.99
N LYS A 236 -14.22 -12.63 10.66
CA LYS A 236 -14.79 -12.78 9.30
C LYS A 236 -16.30 -12.48 9.26
N THR A 237 -16.81 -11.77 10.26
CA THR A 237 -18.24 -11.56 10.43
C THR A 237 -18.84 -10.66 9.34
N GLN A 238 -18.15 -9.61 8.94
CA GLN A 238 -18.66 -8.70 7.91
C GLN A 238 -18.37 -9.24 6.50
N LYS A 239 -19.45 -9.53 5.76
CA LYS A 239 -19.40 -10.12 4.41
C LYS A 239 -20.06 -9.26 3.32
N ASN A 240 -21.00 -8.41 3.71
CA ASN A 240 -21.73 -7.54 2.79
C ASN A 240 -20.85 -6.35 2.39
N LEU A 241 -20.92 -5.97 1.12
CA LEU A 241 -20.19 -4.82 0.60
C LEU A 241 -20.93 -3.53 0.97
N ASP A 242 -20.23 -2.66 1.68
CA ASP A 242 -20.67 -1.31 2.06
C ASP A 242 -19.66 -0.28 1.49
N PRO A 243 -20.07 0.97 1.19
CA PRO A 243 -19.14 2.01 0.73
C PRO A 243 -17.90 2.21 1.62
N SER A 244 -18.01 1.96 2.93
CA SER A 244 -16.89 2.03 3.88
C SER A 244 -15.94 0.84 3.79
N PHE A 245 -16.27 -0.21 3.03
CA PHE A 245 -15.45 -1.42 2.84
C PHE A 245 -14.78 -1.52 1.46
N LEU A 246 -15.01 -0.54 0.57
CA LEU A 246 -14.50 -0.53 -0.80
C LEU A 246 -12.98 -0.71 -0.89
N LEU A 247 -12.20 -0.08 -0.02
CA LEU A 247 -10.75 -0.29 0.00
C LEU A 247 -10.39 -1.73 0.35
N CYS A 248 -11.09 -2.35 1.30
CA CYS A 248 -10.86 -3.75 1.65
C CYS A 248 -11.24 -4.66 0.48
N PHE A 249 -12.36 -4.38 -0.19
CA PHE A 249 -12.78 -5.09 -1.39
C PHE A 249 -11.72 -4.99 -2.52
N PHE A 250 -11.26 -3.79 -2.86
CA PHE A 250 -10.25 -3.61 -3.93
C PHE A 250 -8.87 -4.18 -3.57
N LYS A 251 -8.54 -4.29 -2.28
CA LYS A 251 -7.28 -4.89 -1.81
C LYS A 251 -7.35 -6.39 -1.61
N ALA A 252 -8.56 -6.98 -1.60
CA ALA A 252 -8.72 -8.40 -1.39
C ALA A 252 -8.17 -9.18 -2.58
N TYR A 253 -7.30 -10.14 -2.30
CA TYR A 253 -6.94 -11.15 -3.29
C TYR A 253 -8.00 -12.24 -3.28
N GLU A 254 -8.31 -12.76 -4.47
CA GLU A 254 -9.16 -13.93 -4.59
C GLU A 254 -8.58 -15.10 -3.78
N ASN A 255 -9.44 -15.73 -3.00
CA ASN A 255 -9.15 -16.95 -2.28
C ASN A 255 -9.93 -18.13 -2.88
N ALA A 256 -9.66 -19.35 -2.43
CA ALA A 256 -10.33 -20.55 -2.95
C ALA A 256 -11.86 -20.48 -2.84
N GLU A 257 -12.37 -19.81 -1.81
CA GLU A 257 -13.80 -19.63 -1.53
C GLU A 257 -14.44 -18.47 -2.33
N LYS A 258 -13.65 -17.69 -3.08
CA LYS A 258 -14.10 -16.50 -3.82
C LYS A 258 -14.92 -15.52 -2.97
N SER A 259 -14.53 -15.39 -1.69
CA SER A 259 -15.22 -14.50 -0.75
C SER A 259 -14.96 -13.02 -1.06
N THR A 260 -15.93 -12.16 -0.74
CA THR A 260 -15.90 -10.70 -1.01
C THR A 260 -14.60 -10.01 -0.59
N PHE A 261 -14.05 -10.40 0.57
CA PHE A 261 -12.85 -9.79 1.16
C PHE A 261 -11.64 -10.73 1.17
N GLY A 262 -11.75 -11.87 0.49
CA GLY A 262 -10.68 -12.88 0.42
C GLY A 262 -10.12 -13.24 1.79
N ASN A 263 -8.80 -13.09 1.92
CA ASN A 263 -8.09 -13.39 3.16
C ASN A 263 -8.10 -12.25 4.19
N LEU A 264 -8.66 -11.07 3.88
CA LEU A 264 -8.70 -9.94 4.82
C LEU A 264 -9.65 -10.19 5.99
N ASN A 265 -9.23 -9.80 7.20
CA ASN A 265 -10.10 -9.86 8.37
C ASN A 265 -11.04 -8.65 8.37
N MET A 266 -12.32 -8.94 8.47
CA MET A 266 -13.43 -7.98 8.50
C MET A 266 -14.22 -8.22 9.80
N PRO A 267 -13.68 -7.74 10.94
CA PRO A 267 -14.24 -8.05 12.25
C PRO A 267 -15.61 -7.40 12.45
N HIS A 268 -16.37 -7.91 13.43
CA HIS A 268 -17.66 -7.34 13.81
C HIS A 268 -17.58 -5.85 14.19
N GLU A 269 -18.69 -5.12 14.01
CA GLU A 269 -18.79 -3.68 14.27
C GLU A 269 -18.37 -3.28 15.70
N ASN A 270 -18.65 -4.13 16.69
CA ASN A 270 -18.20 -3.91 18.07
C ASN A 270 -16.68 -3.73 18.19
N PHE A 271 -15.89 -4.45 17.38
CA PHE A 271 -14.43 -4.27 17.36
C PHE A 271 -14.04 -2.97 16.70
N TYR A 272 -14.71 -2.59 15.62
CA TYR A 272 -14.53 -1.29 14.99
C TYR A 272 -14.79 -0.15 15.99
N ASN A 273 -15.94 -0.20 16.68
CA ASN A 273 -16.34 0.78 17.68
C ASN A 273 -15.31 0.87 18.82
N TYR A 274 -14.81 -0.27 19.29
CA TYR A 274 -13.74 -0.29 20.28
C TYR A 274 -12.46 0.38 19.79
N VAL A 275 -11.95 0.00 18.62
CA VAL A 275 -10.74 0.62 18.05
C VAL A 275 -10.95 2.12 17.79
N TYR A 276 -12.16 2.53 17.41
CA TYR A 276 -12.51 3.94 17.25
C TYR A 276 -12.47 4.71 18.58
N SER A 277 -12.97 4.13 19.67
CA SER A 277 -12.85 4.72 21.01
C SER A 277 -11.38 4.83 21.46
N LEU A 278 -10.57 3.79 21.21
CA LEU A 278 -9.13 3.84 21.47
C LEU A 278 -8.44 4.95 20.68
N GLU A 279 -8.80 5.10 19.40
CA GLU A 279 -8.26 6.13 18.51
C GLU A 279 -8.64 7.53 18.99
N SER A 280 -9.91 7.74 19.36
CA SER A 280 -10.40 9.00 19.90
C SER A 280 -9.63 9.41 21.16
N GLU A 281 -9.43 8.48 22.10
CA GLU A 281 -8.65 8.74 23.31
C GLU A 281 -7.17 9.00 22.97
N PHE A 282 -6.60 8.28 22.00
CA PHE A 282 -5.23 8.47 21.57
C PHE A 282 -5.03 9.89 21.02
N ILE A 283 -5.95 10.38 20.20
CA ILE A 283 -5.86 11.72 19.58
C ILE A 283 -5.94 12.81 20.62
N ASN A 284 -6.80 12.67 21.62
CA ASN A 284 -6.97 13.66 22.67
C ASN A 284 -5.76 13.70 23.62
N SER A 285 -5.24 12.52 23.98
CA SER A 285 -4.22 12.39 25.02
C SER A 285 -2.78 12.42 24.49
N PHE A 286 -2.51 11.92 23.28
CA PHE A 286 -1.15 11.83 22.73
C PHE A 286 -0.46 13.19 22.60
N PRO A 287 -1.10 14.28 22.10
CA PRO A 287 -0.44 15.56 21.97
C PRO A 287 0.11 16.09 23.29
N ILE A 288 -0.67 15.93 24.36
CA ILE A 288 -0.38 16.42 25.71
C ILE A 288 0.73 15.57 26.34
N LEU A 289 0.65 14.24 26.19
CA LEU A 289 1.54 13.29 26.86
C LEU A 289 2.83 13.00 26.07
N SER A 290 2.92 13.44 24.80
CA SER A 290 4.01 13.10 23.86
C SER A 290 5.42 13.38 24.38
N VAL A 291 5.56 14.39 25.26
CA VAL A 291 6.85 14.83 25.81
C VAL A 291 7.25 14.09 27.08
N GLU A 292 6.34 13.32 27.67
CA GLU A 292 6.54 12.72 28.98
C GLU A 292 7.23 11.35 28.91
N LYS A 293 8.03 11.03 29.94
CA LYS A 293 8.59 9.68 30.11
C LYS A 293 7.46 8.69 30.44
N GLY A 294 7.52 7.49 29.85
CA GLY A 294 6.52 6.44 30.09
C GLY A 294 5.18 6.68 29.40
N ILE A 295 5.19 7.36 28.23
CA ILE A 295 3.97 7.70 27.49
C ILE A 295 3.04 6.51 27.22
N GLY A 296 3.60 5.32 26.93
CA GLY A 296 2.83 4.11 26.67
C GLY A 296 1.95 3.73 27.86
N ASP A 297 2.52 3.71 29.07
CA ASP A 297 1.79 3.39 30.29
C ASP A 297 0.73 4.46 30.61
N LYS A 298 1.06 5.74 30.41
CA LYS A 298 0.13 6.84 30.66
C LYS A 298 -1.08 6.81 29.71
N LEU A 299 -0.86 6.54 28.43
CA LEU A 299 -1.94 6.36 27.46
C LEU A 299 -2.75 5.10 27.76
N LYS A 300 -2.09 4.01 28.13
CA LYS A 300 -2.76 2.78 28.56
C LYS A 300 -3.72 3.05 29.71
N MET A 301 -3.27 3.75 30.77
CA MET A 301 -4.12 4.10 31.91
C MET A 301 -5.37 4.89 31.52
N ARG A 302 -5.31 5.73 30.49
CA ARG A 302 -6.48 6.46 29.96
C ARG A 302 -7.48 5.55 29.24
N MET A 303 -6.98 4.48 28.61
CA MET A 303 -7.76 3.59 27.75
C MET A 303 -8.24 2.30 28.43
N LEU A 304 -7.74 1.98 29.62
CA LEU A 304 -8.09 0.74 30.34
C LEU A 304 -9.61 0.60 30.58
N ASN A 305 -10.26 1.73 30.85
CA ASN A 305 -11.70 1.78 31.17
C ASN A 305 -12.60 1.86 29.94
N ILE A 306 -12.05 1.80 28.72
CA ILE A 306 -12.88 1.75 27.51
C ILE A 306 -13.48 0.35 27.43
N ASP A 307 -14.81 0.26 27.59
CA ASP A 307 -15.53 -0.99 27.60
C ASP A 307 -15.40 -1.73 26.26
N TYR A 308 -15.15 -3.02 26.36
CA TYR A 308 -15.08 -3.90 25.21
C TYR A 308 -15.23 -5.35 25.65
N GLU A 309 -16.25 -6.00 25.11
CA GLU A 309 -16.53 -7.41 25.33
C GLU A 309 -16.36 -8.16 24.00
N HIS A 310 -15.47 -9.14 24.02
CA HIS A 310 -15.24 -10.04 22.89
C HIS A 310 -15.85 -11.41 23.23
N PRO A 311 -16.53 -12.10 22.29
CA PRO A 311 -17.21 -13.37 22.58
C PRO A 311 -16.28 -14.51 23.01
N CYS A 312 -14.99 -14.43 22.66
CA CYS A 312 -13.98 -15.36 23.16
C CYS A 312 -13.57 -15.04 24.62
N PRO A 313 -13.68 -16.00 25.56
CA PRO A 313 -13.28 -15.80 26.96
C PRO A 313 -11.75 -15.67 27.14
N ASN A 314 -10.97 -16.17 26.19
CA ASN A 314 -9.50 -16.10 26.20
C ASN A 314 -8.96 -14.86 25.45
N PHE A 315 -9.82 -13.88 25.19
CA PHE A 315 -9.42 -12.67 24.48
C PHE A 315 -8.52 -11.78 25.34
N ASP A 316 -7.24 -11.69 24.94
CA ASP A 316 -6.24 -10.86 25.62
C ASP A 316 -6.39 -9.37 25.22
N LYS A 317 -7.31 -8.66 25.90
CA LYS A 317 -7.55 -7.22 25.71
C LYS A 317 -6.31 -6.38 26.01
N ASP A 318 -5.50 -6.78 27.00
CA ASP A 318 -4.30 -6.05 27.39
C ASP A 318 -3.25 -6.08 26.27
N TYR A 319 -3.00 -7.25 25.69
CA TYR A 319 -2.10 -7.38 24.54
C TYR A 319 -2.56 -6.52 23.36
N LEU A 320 -3.84 -6.56 23.03
CA LEU A 320 -4.41 -5.77 21.94
C LEU A 320 -4.19 -4.27 22.18
N LEU A 321 -4.47 -3.79 23.38
CA LEU A 321 -4.28 -2.39 23.77
C LEU A 321 -2.80 -1.97 23.67
N ASN A 322 -1.88 -2.79 24.19
CA ASN A 322 -0.44 -2.54 24.08
C ASN A 322 0.01 -2.50 22.60
N PHE A 323 -0.51 -3.41 21.78
CA PHE A 323 -0.21 -3.44 20.34
C PHE A 323 -0.72 -2.18 19.64
N PHE A 324 -1.97 -1.81 19.89
CA PHE A 324 -2.58 -0.59 19.34
C PHE A 324 -1.75 0.65 19.69
N LEU A 325 -1.40 0.83 20.97
CA LEU A 325 -0.58 1.96 21.42
C LEU A 325 0.78 2.00 20.72
N ARG A 326 1.48 0.87 20.66
CA ARG A 326 2.77 0.79 19.97
C ARG A 326 2.64 1.14 18.49
N PHE A 327 1.62 0.61 17.83
CA PHE A 327 1.33 0.87 16.42
C PHE A 327 1.04 2.36 16.18
N ARG A 328 0.17 2.97 16.99
CA ARG A 328 -0.23 4.38 16.83
C ARG A 328 0.89 5.35 17.16
N ILE A 329 1.62 5.14 18.26
CA ILE A 329 2.80 5.98 18.59
C ILE A 329 3.80 5.96 17.43
N TYR A 330 4.13 4.77 16.92
CA TYR A 330 5.05 4.65 15.79
C TYR A 330 4.53 5.37 14.54
N ALA A 331 3.25 5.18 14.20
CA ALA A 331 2.63 5.80 13.04
C ALA A 331 2.62 7.34 13.15
N SER A 332 2.27 7.88 14.32
CA SER A 332 2.25 9.32 14.60
C SER A 332 3.64 9.94 14.51
N ILE A 333 4.65 9.33 15.14
CA ILE A 333 6.04 9.81 15.04
C ILE A 333 6.52 9.76 13.59
N LYS A 334 6.22 8.66 12.88
CA LYS A 334 6.58 8.52 11.47
C LYS A 334 5.92 9.60 10.61
N PHE A 335 4.68 9.97 10.90
CA PHE A 335 3.97 11.04 10.22
C PHE A 335 4.58 12.42 10.53
N LEU A 336 4.78 12.76 11.80
CA LEU A 336 5.41 14.02 12.23
C LEU A 336 6.80 14.20 11.61
N ASN A 337 7.58 13.13 11.53
CA ASN A 337 8.89 13.15 10.89
C ASN A 337 8.83 13.46 9.39
N ARG A 338 7.69 13.27 8.70
CA ARG A 338 7.55 13.67 7.28
C ARG A 338 7.61 15.18 7.13
N HIS A 339 6.98 15.94 8.03
CA HIS A 339 7.03 17.40 8.02
C HIS A 339 8.47 17.89 8.21
N LEU A 340 9.18 17.35 9.19
CA LEU A 340 10.59 17.66 9.45
C LEU A 340 11.53 17.29 8.28
N VAL A 341 11.22 16.23 7.54
CA VAL A 341 11.99 15.86 6.32
C VAL A 341 11.61 16.75 5.13
N SER A 342 10.36 17.21 5.03
CA SER A 342 9.93 18.15 3.99
C SER A 342 10.49 19.57 4.17
N GLU A 343 10.74 20.00 5.41
CA GLU A 343 11.46 21.23 5.75
C GLU A 343 12.96 21.15 5.43
N LYS A 344 13.54 19.94 5.35
CA LYS A 344 14.93 19.72 4.90
C LYS A 344 15.12 19.89 3.38
N LYS A 345 14.44 20.87 2.77
CA LYS A 345 14.87 21.44 1.50
C LYS A 345 16.16 22.25 1.70
N ILE A 346 17.29 21.54 1.63
CA ILE A 346 18.51 21.88 0.88
C ILE A 346 18.97 23.35 0.95
N LYS A 347 19.43 23.81 2.11
CA LYS A 347 20.55 24.77 2.17
C LYS A 347 21.54 24.31 3.24
N ASN A 348 22.83 24.31 2.89
CA ASN A 348 23.96 24.22 3.82
C ASN A 348 24.18 22.87 4.56
N ARG A 349 23.77 21.73 3.99
CA ARG A 349 24.07 20.41 4.57
C ARG A 349 25.57 20.13 4.72
N LYS A 350 26.41 20.62 3.78
CA LYS A 350 27.87 20.54 3.89
C LYS A 350 28.43 21.48 4.97
N LEU A 351 27.85 22.66 5.14
CA LEU A 351 28.25 23.63 6.17
C LEU A 351 27.96 23.08 7.58
N ALA A 352 26.79 22.44 7.78
CA ALA A 352 26.43 21.82 9.05
C ALA A 352 27.33 20.63 9.41
N ILE A 353 27.85 19.89 8.42
CA ILE A 353 28.82 18.81 8.65
C ILE A 353 30.19 19.39 9.04
N LEU A 354 30.60 20.50 8.42
CA LEU A 354 31.87 21.18 8.70
C LEU A 354 31.87 21.96 10.02
N GLN A 355 30.71 22.35 10.55
CA GLN A 355 30.57 23.00 11.86
C GLN A 355 30.57 22.02 13.05
N HIS A 356 30.61 20.71 12.77
CA HIS A 356 30.62 19.65 13.78
C HIS A 356 31.87 18.76 13.72
N LEU A 357 32.87 19.16 12.92
CA LEU A 357 34.29 18.81 13.11
C LEU A 357 34.92 19.95 13.90
#